data_AF-A0A969MY11-F1
#
_entry.id   AF-A0A969MY11-F1
#
_cell.length_a   1.000
_cell.length_b   1.000
_cell.length_c   1.000
_cell.angle_alpha   90.00
_cell.angle_beta   90.00
_cell.angle_gamma   90.00
#
_symmetry.space_group_name_H-M   'P 1'
#
loop_
_entity.id
_entity.type
_entity.pdbx_description
1 polymer ?
#
loop_
_entity_poly.entity_id
_entity_poly.type
_entity_poly.pdbx_seq_one_letter_code
_entity_poly.pdbx_strand_id
1 'polypeptide(L)'
;MNSPKTLELAANGASPDFAQGSIFFVGTATVIIRYAGFTILTDPNFLHQGDHIHLGYGLQATWCTNPDIEIESLPPLNLLVLSHMHDDHFDHIAAEKLDKTLPIVTMPHAAHSLQGKGFTKTLALKPWETSEIVRALQIIAPKTAIPIHYNDYTVFKSPLEDFIQAVKEAGLTEQVRYLSHGETYHFTIPVHKLD
;
A
#
# COMPACT_ATOMS: atom_id res chain seq x y z
N MET A 1 -13.79 7.53 -22.14
CA MET A 1 -13.08 7.94 -20.90
C MET A 1 -13.64 7.07 -19.79
N ASN A 2 -12.86 6.16 -19.23
CA ASN A 2 -13.33 5.32 -18.12
C ASN A 2 -13.37 6.19 -16.85
N SER A 3 -14.52 6.26 -16.20
CA SER A 3 -14.66 6.94 -14.90
C SER A 3 -13.59 6.45 -13.93
N PRO A 4 -12.96 7.34 -13.13
CA PRO A 4 -11.96 6.92 -12.15
C PRO A 4 -12.59 5.92 -11.18
N LYS A 5 -11.95 4.75 -11.03
CA LYS A 5 -12.39 3.75 -10.04
C LYS A 5 -12.08 4.32 -8.67
N THR A 6 -13.12 4.76 -7.95
CA THR A 6 -12.98 5.26 -6.58
C THR A 6 -13.11 4.11 -5.61
N LEU A 7 -12.20 4.02 -4.65
CA LEU A 7 -12.27 3.11 -3.52
C LEU A 7 -12.85 3.89 -2.32
N GLU A 8 -14.06 3.54 -1.90
CA GLU A 8 -14.62 4.09 -0.66
C GLU A 8 -14.12 3.27 0.53
N LEU A 9 -13.43 3.94 1.45
CA LEU A 9 -12.96 3.35 2.70
C LEU A 9 -13.97 3.67 3.79
N ALA A 10 -14.46 2.66 4.50
CA ALA A 10 -15.28 2.87 5.68
C ALA A 10 -14.39 3.42 6.80
N ALA A 11 -14.73 4.58 7.37
CA ALA A 11 -14.08 5.06 8.59
C ALA A 11 -14.59 4.27 9.80
N ASN A 12 -13.71 3.88 10.73
CA ASN A 12 -14.09 3.09 11.91
C ASN A 12 -14.85 3.89 12.99
N GLY A 13 -15.49 5.02 12.64
CA GLY A 13 -16.25 5.87 13.56
C GLY A 13 -15.43 6.60 14.63
N ALA A 14 -14.12 6.36 14.71
CA ALA A 14 -13.20 7.07 15.59
C ALA A 14 -12.77 8.41 14.98
N SER A 15 -12.66 9.44 15.82
CA SER A 15 -12.03 10.70 15.41
C SER A 15 -10.58 10.44 14.99
N PRO A 16 -10.13 10.99 13.84
CA PRO A 16 -8.77 10.76 13.37
C PRO A 16 -7.76 11.39 14.33
N ASP A 17 -6.82 10.57 14.83
CA ASP A 17 -5.64 11.01 15.56
C ASP A 17 -4.45 11.10 14.59
N PHE A 18 -3.99 12.32 14.34
CA PHE A 18 -2.84 12.59 13.49
C PHE A 18 -1.52 12.74 14.29
N ALA A 19 -1.59 12.78 15.61
CA ALA A 19 -0.43 12.93 16.49
C ALA A 19 0.26 11.59 16.79
N GLN A 20 -0.50 10.48 16.78
CA GLN A 20 0.01 9.16 17.13
C GLN A 20 -0.42 8.09 16.12
N GLY A 21 0.38 7.03 16.01
CA GLY A 21 0.13 5.88 15.16
C GLY A 21 0.96 4.69 15.60
N SER A 22 0.67 3.51 15.06
CA SER A 22 1.39 2.28 15.35
C SER A 22 1.71 1.51 14.08
N ILE A 23 2.88 0.88 14.07
CA ILE A 23 3.29 -0.09 13.07
C ILE A 23 3.52 -1.39 13.83
N PHE A 24 2.78 -2.43 13.48
CA PHE A 24 2.97 -3.77 14.04
C PHE A 24 3.48 -4.68 12.92
N PHE A 25 4.70 -5.18 13.10
CA PHE A 25 5.34 -6.11 12.18
C PHE A 25 4.88 -7.54 12.49
N VAL A 26 4.21 -8.18 11.54
CA VAL A 26 3.69 -9.56 11.70
C VAL A 26 4.72 -10.59 11.22
N GLY A 27 5.51 -10.22 10.20
CA GLY A 27 6.51 -11.06 9.54
C GLY A 27 6.67 -10.72 8.06
N THR A 28 7.82 -11.04 7.46
CA THR A 28 8.10 -10.82 6.01
C THR A 28 7.80 -9.39 5.54
N ALA A 29 6.77 -9.18 4.72
CA ALA A 29 6.28 -7.88 4.26
C ALA A 29 4.92 -7.51 4.88
N THR A 30 4.44 -8.33 5.81
CA THR A 30 3.15 -8.18 6.49
C THR A 30 3.27 -7.22 7.66
N VAL A 31 2.62 -6.07 7.52
CA VAL A 31 2.61 -5.00 8.51
C VAL A 31 1.18 -4.50 8.71
N ILE A 32 0.82 -4.24 9.96
CA ILE A 32 -0.41 -3.53 10.31
C ILE A 32 -0.04 -2.09 10.68
N ILE A 33 -0.53 -1.14 9.92
CA ILE A 33 -0.33 0.29 10.15
C ILE A 33 -1.65 0.87 10.67
N ARG A 34 -1.61 1.51 11.83
CA ARG A 34 -2.76 2.25 12.38
C ARG A 34 -2.40 3.72 12.49
N TYR A 35 -3.15 4.57 11.79
CA TYR A 35 -2.89 6.01 11.76
C TYR A 35 -4.14 6.76 11.30
N ALA A 36 -4.44 7.92 11.89
CA ALA A 36 -5.53 8.80 11.46
C ALA A 36 -6.91 8.11 11.32
N GLY A 37 -7.21 7.13 12.19
CA GLY A 37 -8.47 6.37 12.15
C GLY A 37 -8.52 5.23 11.11
N PHE A 38 -7.44 4.99 10.39
CA PHE A 38 -7.28 3.88 9.45
C PHE A 38 -6.45 2.74 10.06
N THR A 39 -6.80 1.52 9.69
CA THR A 39 -6.01 0.30 9.90
C THR A 39 -5.73 -0.32 8.52
N ILE A 40 -4.45 -0.33 8.13
CA ILE A 40 -3.96 -0.79 6.83
C ILE A 40 -3.15 -2.06 7.04
N LEU A 41 -3.40 -3.09 6.23
CA LEU A 41 -2.60 -4.30 6.17
C LEU A 41 -1.79 -4.32 4.87
N THR A 42 -0.50 -4.64 4.95
CA THR A 42 0.37 -4.80 3.77
C THR A 42 0.67 -6.27 3.51
N ASP A 43 0.80 -6.67 2.25
CA ASP A 43 1.36 -7.96 1.79
C ASP A 43 1.12 -9.13 2.77
N PRO A 44 -0.14 -9.58 2.95
CA PRO A 44 -0.52 -10.51 4.01
C PRO A 44 0.02 -11.92 3.76
N ASN A 45 0.84 -12.38 4.70
CA ASN A 45 1.34 -13.74 4.80
C ASN A 45 1.22 -14.21 6.27
N PHE A 46 0.55 -15.34 6.45
CA PHE A 46 0.21 -16.00 7.69
C PHE A 46 0.62 -17.48 7.67
N LEU A 47 1.57 -17.86 6.80
CA LEU A 47 2.12 -19.22 6.77
C LEU A 47 2.82 -19.54 8.08
N HIS A 48 2.66 -20.78 8.53
CA HIS A 48 3.28 -21.28 9.74
C HIS A 48 4.61 -21.94 9.44
N GLN A 49 5.46 -22.01 10.47
CA GLN A 49 6.72 -22.73 10.38
C GLN A 49 6.46 -24.17 9.94
N GLY A 50 7.17 -24.61 8.90
CA GLY A 50 7.01 -25.93 8.30
C GLY A 50 6.16 -25.98 7.03
N ASP A 51 5.43 -24.91 6.72
CA ASP A 51 4.69 -24.81 5.45
C ASP A 51 5.62 -24.77 4.24
N HIS A 52 5.14 -25.21 3.08
CA HIS A 52 5.90 -25.22 1.83
C HIS A 52 5.37 -24.18 0.84
N ILE A 53 6.26 -23.39 0.27
CA ILE A 53 5.93 -22.33 -0.68
C ILE A 53 6.56 -22.55 -2.06
N HIS A 54 5.97 -21.95 -3.09
CA HIS A 54 6.58 -21.83 -4.41
C HIS A 54 7.02 -20.39 -4.68
N LEU A 55 8.32 -20.17 -4.83
CA LEU A 55 8.93 -18.85 -5.06
C LEU A 55 9.00 -18.47 -6.55
N GLY A 56 8.32 -19.23 -7.43
CA GLY A 56 8.45 -19.12 -8.88
C GLY A 56 9.67 -19.87 -9.44
N TYR A 57 9.75 -19.99 -10.77
CA TYR A 57 10.84 -20.66 -11.50
C TYR A 57 11.17 -22.11 -11.04
N GLY A 58 10.20 -22.80 -10.42
CA GLY A 58 10.39 -24.16 -9.89
C GLY A 58 11.12 -24.22 -8.54
N LEU A 59 11.35 -23.08 -7.88
CA LEU A 59 11.94 -23.03 -6.55
C LEU A 59 10.88 -23.28 -5.46
N GLN A 60 11.21 -24.18 -4.54
CA GLN A 60 10.44 -24.44 -3.33
C GLN A 60 11.25 -24.07 -2.10
N ALA A 61 10.58 -23.59 -1.06
CA ALA A 61 11.19 -23.35 0.23
C ALA A 61 10.27 -23.83 1.35
N THR A 62 10.85 -24.12 2.51
CA THR A 62 10.12 -24.36 3.75
C THR A 62 10.09 -23.08 4.55
N TRP A 63 8.91 -22.70 5.02
CA TRP A 63 8.71 -21.53 5.84
C TRP A 63 9.31 -21.75 7.23
N CYS A 64 10.06 -20.77 7.73
CA CYS A 64 10.93 -20.95 8.90
C CYS A 64 10.35 -20.36 10.20
N THR A 65 9.31 -19.55 10.12
CA THR A 65 8.79 -18.76 11.26
C THR A 65 7.27 -18.85 11.31
N ASN A 66 6.68 -18.73 12.50
CA ASN A 66 5.23 -18.50 12.63
C ASN A 66 4.93 -17.00 12.49
N PRO A 67 3.72 -16.61 12.07
CA PRO A 67 3.31 -15.21 12.14
C PRO A 67 3.15 -14.79 13.61
N ASP A 68 3.43 -13.53 13.92
CA ASP A 68 3.30 -13.02 15.31
C ASP A 68 1.84 -12.94 15.79
N ILE A 69 0.88 -12.98 14.86
CA ILE A 69 -0.55 -13.09 15.13
C ILE A 69 -1.23 -14.00 14.10
N GLU A 70 -2.31 -14.66 14.52
CA GLU A 70 -3.19 -15.38 13.59
C GLU A 70 -4.08 -14.39 12.81
N ILE A 71 -4.45 -14.78 11.58
CA ILE A 71 -5.29 -13.95 10.71
C ILE A 71 -6.68 -13.66 11.32
N GLU A 72 -7.22 -14.58 12.13
CA GLU A 72 -8.48 -14.41 12.88
C GLU A 72 -8.36 -13.36 13.98
N SER A 73 -7.15 -13.04 14.43
CA SER A 73 -6.87 -12.03 15.45
C SER A 73 -6.63 -10.64 14.85
N LEU A 74 -6.78 -10.49 13.54
CA LEU A 74 -6.62 -9.19 12.89
C LEU A 74 -7.66 -8.18 13.41
N PRO A 75 -7.24 -6.94 13.67
CA PRO A 75 -8.19 -5.87 13.92
C PRO A 75 -9.03 -5.60 12.66
N PRO A 76 -10.19 -4.92 12.78
CA PRO A 76 -10.95 -4.47 11.63
C PRO A 76 -10.07 -3.64 10.67
N LEU A 77 -9.98 -4.09 9.43
CA LEU A 77 -9.15 -3.47 8.40
C LEU A 77 -9.97 -2.50 7.54
N ASN A 78 -9.34 -1.39 7.17
CA ASN A 78 -9.93 -0.43 6.24
C ASN A 78 -9.40 -0.62 4.82
N LEU A 79 -8.13 -1.04 4.69
CA LEU A 79 -7.44 -1.16 3.41
C LEU A 79 -6.40 -2.28 3.45
N LEU A 80 -6.31 -3.04 2.36
CA LEU A 80 -5.16 -3.87 2.04
C LEU A 80 -4.31 -3.19 0.96
N VAL A 81 -3.00 -3.10 1.17
CA VAL A 81 -2.03 -2.72 0.14
C VAL A 81 -1.27 -3.97 -0.25
N LEU A 82 -1.43 -4.41 -1.49
CA LEU A 82 -0.77 -5.60 -2.01
C LEU A 82 0.19 -5.22 -3.13
N SER A 83 1.47 -5.48 -2.94
CA SER A 83 2.53 -5.18 -3.92
C SER A 83 2.44 -6.08 -5.16
N HIS A 84 2.39 -7.41 -4.99
CA HIS A 84 2.30 -8.41 -6.06
C HIS A 84 1.83 -9.78 -5.56
N MET A 85 1.71 -10.78 -6.44
CA MET A 85 1.04 -12.08 -6.17
C MET A 85 2.01 -13.26 -5.98
N HIS A 86 3.09 -13.10 -5.22
CA HIS A 86 3.92 -14.24 -4.81
C HIS A 86 3.48 -14.76 -3.43
N ASP A 87 3.72 -16.04 -3.16
CA ASP A 87 3.27 -16.71 -1.92
C ASP A 87 3.83 -16.05 -0.65
N ASP A 88 5.01 -15.41 -0.72
CA ASP A 88 5.62 -14.68 0.38
C ASP A 88 4.99 -13.30 0.66
N HIS A 89 4.16 -12.79 -0.25
CA HIS A 89 3.42 -11.52 -0.13
C HIS A 89 1.90 -11.69 -0.06
N PHE A 90 1.36 -12.81 -0.57
CA PHE A 90 -0.05 -13.13 -0.51
C PHE A 90 -0.27 -14.63 -0.58
N ASP A 91 -0.37 -15.26 0.58
CA ASP A 91 -0.50 -16.71 0.65
C ASP A 91 -1.94 -17.21 0.50
N HIS A 92 -2.09 -18.53 0.57
CA HIS A 92 -3.38 -19.19 0.48
C HIS A 92 -4.28 -18.94 1.70
N ILE A 93 -3.73 -18.73 2.89
CA ILE A 93 -4.47 -18.46 4.13
C ILE A 93 -5.13 -17.08 4.03
N ALA A 94 -4.39 -16.06 3.61
CA ALA A 94 -4.88 -14.72 3.31
C ALA A 94 -5.92 -14.76 2.17
N ALA A 95 -5.63 -15.51 1.11
CA ALA A 95 -6.56 -15.69 0.00
C ALA A 95 -7.90 -16.28 0.43
N GLU A 96 -7.90 -17.22 1.38
CA GLU A 96 -9.09 -17.91 1.87
C GLU A 96 -9.85 -17.06 2.90
N LYS A 97 -9.16 -16.56 3.93
CA LYS A 97 -9.79 -16.05 5.15
C LYS A 97 -10.05 -14.54 5.18
N LEU A 98 -9.35 -13.73 4.36
CA LEU A 98 -9.63 -12.29 4.30
C LEU A 98 -11.04 -12.03 3.74
N ASP A 99 -11.69 -10.99 4.28
CA ASP A 99 -12.96 -10.48 3.77
C ASP A 99 -12.83 -10.10 2.28
N LYS A 100 -13.63 -10.75 1.44
CA LYS A 100 -13.64 -10.55 -0.02
C LYS A 100 -14.18 -9.18 -0.46
N THR A 101 -14.74 -8.42 0.48
CA THR A 101 -15.19 -7.04 0.29
C THR A 101 -14.22 -6.00 0.83
N LEU A 102 -13.10 -6.43 1.46
CA LEU A 102 -12.05 -5.53 1.90
C LEU A 102 -11.50 -4.74 0.71
N PRO A 103 -11.42 -3.40 0.80
CA PRO A 103 -10.78 -2.59 -0.22
C PRO A 103 -9.30 -2.98 -0.39
N ILE A 104 -8.86 -3.24 -1.62
CA ILE A 104 -7.47 -3.62 -1.94
C ILE A 104 -6.89 -2.66 -2.98
N VAL A 105 -5.74 -2.06 -2.68
CA VAL A 105 -4.92 -1.33 -3.65
C VAL A 105 -3.78 -2.23 -4.10
N THR A 106 -3.63 -2.42 -5.41
CA THR A 106 -2.60 -3.30 -5.96
C THR A 106 -2.27 -3.01 -7.43
N MET A 107 -1.37 -3.79 -8.03
CA MET A 107 -1.00 -3.73 -9.44
C MET A 107 -2.05 -4.39 -10.35
N PRO A 108 -2.16 -4.02 -11.65
CA PRO A 108 -3.22 -4.52 -12.52
C PRO A 108 -3.29 -6.04 -12.67
N HIS A 109 -2.14 -6.71 -12.74
CA HIS A 109 -2.10 -8.18 -12.83
C HIS A 109 -2.59 -8.84 -11.54
N ALA A 110 -2.18 -8.31 -10.38
CA ALA A 110 -2.62 -8.78 -9.08
C ALA A 110 -4.13 -8.56 -8.87
N ALA A 111 -4.67 -7.40 -9.27
CA ALA A 111 -6.10 -7.13 -9.21
C ALA A 111 -6.92 -8.16 -10.02
N HIS A 112 -6.44 -8.59 -11.19
CA HIS A 112 -7.08 -9.63 -11.98
C HIS A 112 -7.05 -11.00 -11.27
N SER A 113 -5.91 -11.37 -10.69
CA SER A 113 -5.78 -12.62 -9.90
C SER A 113 -6.71 -12.63 -8.68
N LEU A 114 -6.79 -11.51 -7.96
CA LEU A 114 -7.67 -11.35 -6.79
C LEU A 114 -9.15 -11.47 -7.15
N GLN A 115 -9.58 -10.97 -8.31
CA GLN A 115 -10.95 -11.17 -8.80
C GLN A 115 -11.28 -12.65 -9.00
N GLY A 116 -10.33 -13.42 -9.55
CA GLY A 116 -10.46 -14.89 -9.65
C GLY A 116 -10.56 -15.58 -8.28
N LYS A 117 -10.04 -14.96 -7.22
CA LYS A 117 -10.13 -15.42 -5.82
C LYS A 117 -11.36 -14.86 -5.07
N GLY A 118 -12.26 -14.16 -5.77
CA GLY A 118 -13.52 -13.65 -5.24
C GLY A 118 -13.47 -12.26 -4.62
N PHE A 119 -12.32 -11.57 -4.61
CA PHE A 119 -12.24 -10.20 -4.11
C PHE A 119 -12.94 -9.22 -5.05
N THR A 120 -13.78 -8.36 -4.47
CA THR A 120 -14.72 -7.52 -5.24
C THR A 120 -14.32 -6.04 -5.31
N LYS A 121 -13.51 -5.56 -4.37
CA LYS A 121 -13.12 -4.14 -4.25
C LYS A 121 -11.63 -3.91 -4.50
N THR A 122 -11.16 -4.24 -5.69
CA THR A 122 -9.76 -4.00 -6.10
C THR A 122 -9.61 -2.69 -6.86
N LEU A 123 -8.72 -1.80 -6.40
CA LEU A 123 -8.20 -0.66 -7.13
C LEU A 123 -6.83 -1.01 -7.73
N ALA A 124 -6.78 -1.11 -9.04
CA ALA A 124 -5.55 -1.36 -9.78
C ALA A 124 -4.84 -0.03 -10.09
N LEU A 125 -3.66 0.17 -9.51
CA LEU A 125 -2.80 1.31 -9.82
C LEU A 125 -1.72 0.88 -10.80
N LYS A 126 -1.60 1.57 -11.93
CA LYS A 126 -0.43 1.39 -12.80
C LYS A 126 0.74 2.20 -12.26
N PRO A 127 2.00 1.77 -12.50
CA PRO A 127 3.16 2.61 -12.23
C PRO A 127 2.98 4.00 -12.82
N TRP A 128 3.16 5.03 -11.99
CA TRP A 128 3.03 6.45 -12.37
C TRP A 128 1.67 6.83 -12.94
N GLU A 129 0.59 6.30 -12.37
CA GLU A 129 -0.75 6.80 -12.66
C GLU A 129 -1.00 8.15 -11.98
N THR A 130 -0.62 9.24 -12.68
CA THR A 130 -0.68 10.63 -12.20
C THR A 130 -1.97 11.01 -11.47
N SER A 131 -3.15 10.67 -12.01
CA SER A 131 -4.43 11.03 -11.39
C SER A 131 -4.65 10.41 -10.01
N GLU A 132 -4.20 9.17 -9.81
CA GLU A 132 -4.33 8.47 -8.53
C GLU A 132 -3.30 8.98 -7.51
N ILE A 133 -2.10 9.35 -7.96
CA ILE A 133 -1.08 9.96 -7.08
C ILE A 133 -1.54 11.33 -6.58
N VAL A 134 -2.07 12.19 -7.46
CA VAL A 134 -2.62 13.51 -7.06
C VAL A 134 -3.77 13.34 -6.08
N ARG A 135 -4.65 12.37 -6.30
CA ARG A 135 -5.73 12.06 -5.37
C ARG A 135 -5.21 11.61 -4.00
N ALA A 136 -4.18 10.76 -3.98
CA ALA A 136 -3.55 10.32 -2.73
C ALA A 136 -2.97 11.52 -1.95
N LEU A 137 -2.32 12.47 -2.62
CA LEU A 137 -1.84 13.70 -1.98
C LEU A 137 -2.98 14.53 -1.37
N GLN A 138 -4.13 14.63 -2.03
CA GLN A 138 -5.29 15.36 -1.51
C GLN A 138 -5.91 14.67 -0.28
N ILE A 139 -5.96 13.34 -0.26
CA ILE A 139 -6.59 12.56 0.82
C ILE A 139 -5.66 12.47 2.03
N ILE A 140 -4.39 12.12 1.81
CA ILE A 140 -3.39 11.96 2.88
C ILE A 140 -3.00 13.34 3.43
N ALA A 141 -3.05 14.38 2.59
CA ALA A 141 -2.61 15.73 2.90
C ALA A 141 -1.24 15.75 3.61
N PRO A 142 -0.22 15.04 3.06
CA PRO A 142 1.06 14.93 3.73
C PRO A 142 1.73 16.30 3.79
N LYS A 143 2.47 16.55 4.87
CA LYS A 143 3.29 17.77 4.97
C LYS A 143 4.32 17.88 3.83
N THR A 144 4.89 16.73 3.45
CA THR A 144 5.80 16.58 2.33
C THR A 144 5.62 15.21 1.69
N ALA A 145 5.56 15.16 0.36
CA ALA A 145 5.64 13.95 -0.45
C ALA A 145 6.84 14.04 -1.41
N ILE A 146 7.58 12.94 -1.52
CA ILE A 146 8.76 12.85 -2.40
C ILE A 146 8.50 11.72 -3.39
N PRO A 147 8.19 12.03 -4.67
CA PRO A 147 8.08 11.01 -5.70
C PRO A 147 9.45 10.35 -5.92
N ILE A 148 9.50 9.02 -5.95
CA ILE A 148 10.70 8.22 -6.20
C ILE A 148 10.43 7.19 -7.28
N HIS A 149 11.48 6.74 -8.00
CA HIS A 149 11.42 5.70 -9.04
C HIS A 149 10.70 6.14 -10.34
N TYR A 150 10.97 7.35 -10.85
CA TYR A 150 10.46 7.87 -12.13
C TYR A 150 11.55 7.90 -13.19
N ASN A 151 11.13 7.84 -14.46
CA ASN A 151 11.96 7.98 -15.66
C ASN A 151 13.13 6.97 -15.83
N ASP A 152 13.27 5.98 -14.95
CA ASP A 152 14.29 4.91 -15.04
C ASP A 152 14.01 3.84 -16.11
N TYR A 153 12.75 3.62 -16.50
CA TYR A 153 12.34 2.64 -17.52
C TYR A 153 11.16 3.12 -18.36
N THR A 154 10.97 2.55 -19.56
CA THR A 154 9.96 2.99 -20.55
C THR A 154 8.52 2.57 -20.23
N VAL A 155 8.28 1.82 -19.15
CA VAL A 155 6.99 1.17 -18.85
C VAL A 155 6.07 1.99 -17.94
N PHE A 156 6.37 3.28 -17.71
CA PHE A 156 5.55 4.15 -16.89
C PHE A 156 4.27 4.60 -17.61
N LYS A 157 3.15 4.69 -16.88
CA LYS A 157 1.87 5.13 -17.45
C LYS A 157 1.94 6.60 -17.88
N SER A 158 2.60 7.43 -17.07
CA SER A 158 2.82 8.85 -17.34
C SER A 158 4.24 9.24 -16.94
N PRO A 159 4.90 10.14 -17.71
CA PRO A 159 6.20 10.68 -17.35
C PRO A 159 6.10 11.62 -16.13
N LEU A 160 7.25 11.95 -15.53
CA LEU A 160 7.30 12.86 -14.37
C LEU A 160 6.68 14.24 -14.68
N GLU A 161 6.85 14.72 -15.91
CA GLU A 161 6.34 16.03 -16.35
C GLU A 161 4.81 16.11 -16.26
N ASP A 162 4.11 15.04 -16.64
CA ASP A 162 2.65 14.94 -16.50
C ASP A 162 2.24 15.02 -15.02
N PHE A 163 3.01 14.36 -14.14
CA PHE A 163 2.75 14.40 -12.71
C PHE A 163 3.00 15.79 -12.11
N ILE A 164 4.08 16.47 -12.49
CA ILE A 164 4.37 17.85 -12.06
C ILE A 164 3.23 18.79 -12.48
N GLN A 165 2.76 18.67 -13.72
CA GLN A 165 1.67 19.49 -14.23
C GLN A 165 0.38 19.23 -13.46
N ALA A 166 0.03 17.98 -13.18
CA ALA A 166 -1.17 17.65 -12.42
C ALA A 166 -1.12 18.10 -10.96
N VAL A 167 0.05 18.02 -10.29
CA VAL A 167 0.26 18.56 -8.93
C VAL A 167 0.05 20.07 -8.91
N LYS A 168 0.55 20.77 -9.93
CA LYS A 168 0.37 22.22 -10.08
C LYS A 168 -1.11 22.59 -10.29
N GLU A 169 -1.81 21.88 -11.17
CA GLU A 169 -3.25 22.08 -11.41
C GLU A 169 -4.10 21.83 -10.16
N ALA A 170 -3.69 20.88 -9.32
CA ALA A 170 -4.34 20.58 -8.05
C ALA A 170 -3.98 21.55 -6.91
N GLY A 171 -3.07 22.51 -7.12
CA GLY A 171 -2.63 23.46 -6.09
C GLY A 171 -1.78 22.83 -4.98
N LEU A 172 -1.12 21.70 -5.26
CA LEU A 172 -0.38 20.90 -4.28
C LEU A 172 1.14 21.10 -4.35
N THR A 173 1.61 22.08 -5.12
CA THR A 173 3.04 22.28 -5.41
C THR A 173 3.92 22.38 -4.16
N GLU A 174 3.41 23.01 -3.09
CA GLU A 174 4.18 23.15 -1.83
C GLU A 174 4.36 21.84 -1.07
N GLN A 175 3.50 20.84 -1.32
CA GLN A 175 3.53 19.56 -0.64
C GLN A 175 4.45 18.55 -1.34
N VAL A 176 4.88 18.80 -2.58
CA VAL A 176 5.67 17.84 -3.36
C VAL A 176 7.10 18.34 -3.55
N ARG A 177 8.08 17.51 -3.22
CA ARG A 177 9.50 17.79 -3.43
C ARG A 177 10.09 16.78 -4.41
N TYR A 178 10.42 17.27 -5.61
CA TYR A 178 11.05 16.48 -6.66
C TYR A 178 12.55 16.45 -6.44
N LEU A 179 13.18 15.28 -6.52
CA LEU A 179 14.63 15.11 -6.30
C LEU A 179 15.31 14.55 -7.53
N SER A 180 16.33 15.23 -8.02
CA SER A 180 17.16 14.73 -9.11
C SER A 180 18.09 13.61 -8.65
N HIS A 181 18.59 12.79 -9.59
CA HIS A 181 19.63 11.81 -9.29
C HIS A 181 20.84 12.50 -8.62
N GLY A 182 21.22 12.01 -7.43
CA GLY A 182 22.32 12.56 -6.62
C GLY A 182 21.92 13.72 -5.68
N GLU A 183 20.66 14.16 -5.71
CA GLU A 183 20.15 15.20 -4.81
C GLU A 183 19.79 14.62 -3.43
N THR A 184 20.08 15.36 -2.36
CA THR A 184 19.75 14.96 -0.98
C THR A 184 18.72 15.92 -0.39
N TYR A 185 17.60 15.38 0.09
CA TYR A 185 16.61 16.14 0.85
C TYR A 185 16.87 16.03 2.35
N HIS A 186 17.18 17.14 3.00
CA HIS A 186 17.32 17.22 4.45
C HIS A 186 16.02 17.70 5.09
N PHE A 187 15.53 16.98 6.10
CA PHE A 187 14.38 17.39 6.90
C PHE A 187 14.69 17.26 8.39
N THR A 188 14.03 18.11 9.19
CA THR A 188 14.06 18.04 10.64
C THR A 188 12.69 17.60 11.13
N ILE A 189 12.66 16.56 11.96
CA ILE A 189 11.45 16.18 12.70
C ILE A 189 11.43 17.08 13.94
N PRO A 190 10.40 17.91 14.16
CA PRO A 190 10.25 18.59 15.44
C PRO A 190 10.15 17.53 16.52
N VAL A 191 11.04 17.57 17.51
CA VAL A 191 10.91 16.72 18.69
C VAL A 191 9.64 17.17 19.40
N HIS A 192 8.54 16.42 19.25
CA HIS A 192 7.48 16.49 20.23
C HIS A 192 8.10 16.01 21.53
N LYS A 193 8.25 16.92 22.50
CA LYS A 193 8.39 16.51 23.89
C LYS A 193 7.15 15.69 24.22
N LEU A 194 7.34 14.38 24.32
CA LEU A 194 6.45 13.51 25.06
C LEU A 194 6.67 13.93 26.52
N ASP A 195 5.79 14.78 27.03
CA ASP A 195 5.60 14.97 28.48
C ASP A 195 4.66 13.86 28.98
#